data_AF-A0A4Z1E4J5-F1
#
_entry.id   AF-A0A4Z1E4J5-F1
#
_cell.length_a   1.000
_cell.length_b   1.000
_cell.length_c   1.000
_cell.angle_alpha   90.00
_cell.angle_beta   90.00
_cell.angle_gamma   90.00
#
_symmetry.space_group_name_H-M   'P 1'
#
loop_
_entity.id
_entity.type
_entity.pdbx_description
1 polymer ?
#
loop_
_entity_poly.entity_id
_entity_poly.type
_entity_poly.pdbx_seq_one_letter_code
_entity_poly.pdbx_strand_id
1 'polypeptide(L)' 'MLSKERSGFSRPPLSRWNIDGFQANKARPGSITPEGGYFINEDIWKFDPAFFGIVQEEAKAMDPQQRKLLECVYEAFESS' A
#
# COMPACT_ATOMS: atom_id res chain seq x y z
N MET A 1 -13.58 -6.10 -10.97
CA MET A 1 -12.70 -7.28 -10.77
C MET A 1 -13.51 -8.50 -10.39
N LEU A 2 -14.30 -8.42 -9.31
CA LEU A 2 -15.06 -9.54 -8.75
C LEU A 2 -16.04 -10.19 -9.76
N SER A 3 -16.91 -9.40 -10.40
CA SER A 3 -17.89 -9.93 -11.37
C SER A 3 -17.29 -10.50 -12.67
N LYS A 4 -16.00 -10.26 -12.91
CA LYS A 4 -15.26 -10.75 -14.09
C LYS A 4 -14.20 -11.79 -13.72
N GLU A 5 -14.18 -12.26 -12.47
CA GLU A 5 -13.22 -13.25 -11.94
C GLU A 5 -11.75 -12.88 -12.21
N ARG A 6 -11.44 -11.58 -12.27
CA ARG A 6 -10.07 -11.11 -12.53
C ARG A 6 -9.28 -11.05 -11.23
N SER A 7 -8.10 -11.66 -11.22
CA SER A 7 -7.15 -11.56 -10.11
C SER A 7 -6.42 -10.22 -10.11
N GLY A 8 -6.27 -9.62 -8.93
CA GLY A 8 -5.39 -8.48 -8.68
C GLY A 8 -3.99 -8.88 -8.17
N PHE A 9 -3.67 -10.18 -8.17
CA PHE A 9 -2.39 -10.67 -7.71
C PHE A 9 -1.27 -10.13 -8.61
N SER A 10 -0.24 -9.57 -7.99
CA SER A 10 0.92 -9.05 -8.70
C SER A 10 2.18 -9.20 -7.85
N ARG A 11 3.34 -9.03 -8.50
CA ARG A 11 4.60 -8.86 -7.77
C ARG A 11 4.56 -7.53 -7.01
N PRO A 12 5.25 -7.41 -5.87
CA PRO A 12 5.35 -6.13 -5.18
C PRO A 12 5.93 -5.07 -6.14
N PRO A 13 5.35 -3.86 -6.19
CA PRO A 13 5.91 -2.79 -6.99
C PRO A 13 7.35 -2.49 -6.53
N LEU A 14 8.25 -2.24 -7.48
CA LEU A 14 9.65 -1.90 -7.18
C LEU A 14 9.77 -0.61 -6.33
N SER A 15 8.78 0.28 -6.41
CA SER A 15 8.68 1.47 -5.57
C SER A 15 8.44 1.16 -4.08
N ARG A 16 8.02 -0.07 -3.76
CA ARG A 16 7.86 -0.55 -2.38
C ARG A 16 9.11 -1.29 -1.93
N TRP A 17 9.46 -2.36 -2.64
CA TRP A 17 10.69 -3.11 -2.43
C TRP A 17 10.98 -4.05 -3.61
N ASN A 18 12.24 -4.45 -3.75
CA ASN A 18 12.64 -5.47 -4.71
C ASN A 18 12.54 -6.87 -4.07
N ILE A 19 11.54 -7.65 -4.49
CA ILE A 19 11.31 -9.01 -3.97
C ILE A 19 12.44 -10.00 -4.32
N ASP A 20 13.12 -9.79 -5.45
CA ASP A 20 14.15 -10.71 -5.94
C ASP A 20 15.35 -10.76 -5.00
N GLY A 21 15.65 -9.63 -4.32
CA GLY A 21 16.71 -9.55 -3.31
C GLY A 21 16.47 -10.44 -2.08
N PHE A 22 15.20 -10.78 -1.79
CA PHE A 22 14.84 -11.64 -0.66
C PHE A 22 14.70 -13.11 -1.07
N GLN A 23 14.53 -13.41 -2.36
CA GLN A 23 14.30 -14.76 -2.87
C GLN A 23 15.54 -15.42 -3.47
N ALA A 24 16.65 -14.68 -3.63
CA ALA A 24 17.86 -15.15 -4.32
C ALA A 24 18.43 -16.48 -3.78
N ASN A 25 18.27 -16.79 -2.50
CA ASN A 25 18.64 -18.09 -1.93
C ASN A 25 17.67 -18.48 -0.80
N LYS A 26 16.71 -19.35 -1.10
CA LYS A 26 15.67 -19.78 -0.14
C LYS A 26 16.23 -20.47 1.12
N ALA A 27 17.47 -20.96 1.11
CA ALA A 27 18.12 -21.56 2.27
C ALA A 27 18.83 -20.53 3.18
N ARG A 28 18.93 -19.27 2.76
CA ARG A 28 19.56 -18.20 3.54
C ARG A 28 18.59 -17.71 4.63
N PRO A 29 19.05 -17.52 5.89
CA PRO A 29 18.28 -16.80 6.90
C PRO A 29 17.85 -15.41 6.43
N GLY A 30 16.56 -15.08 6.60
CA GLY A 30 15.98 -13.82 6.14
C GLY A 30 15.41 -13.83 4.72
N SER A 31 15.45 -14.98 4.04
CA SER A 31 14.74 -15.14 2.76
C SER A 31 13.24 -15.38 2.95
N ILE A 32 12.47 -14.94 1.96
CA ILE A 32 11.02 -15.08 1.93
C ILE A 32 10.59 -15.96 0.76
N THR A 33 9.50 -16.70 0.92
CA THR A 33 8.93 -17.59 -0.10
C THR A 33 7.81 -16.97 -0.94
N PRO A 34 6.92 -16.08 -0.42
CA PRO A 34 5.81 -15.55 -1.22
C PRO A 34 6.28 -14.85 -2.49
N GLU A 35 5.62 -15.10 -3.62
CA GLU A 35 5.97 -14.55 -4.94
C GLU A 35 5.33 -13.18 -5.22
N GLY A 36 4.32 -12.81 -4.43
CA GLY A 36 3.54 -11.60 -4.65
C GLY A 36 2.39 -11.48 -3.68
N GLY A 37 1.48 -10.56 -3.98
CA GLY A 37 0.32 -10.24 -3.16
C GLY A 37 -0.66 -9.35 -3.91
N TYR A 38 -1.63 -8.82 -3.17
CA TYR A 38 -2.60 -7.86 -3.68
C TYR A 38 -2.19 -6.47 -3.23
N PHE A 39 -1.81 -5.63 -4.19
CA PHE A 39 -1.31 -4.29 -3.93
C PHE A 39 -2.30 -3.25 -4.43
N ILE A 40 -2.38 -2.14 -3.71
CA ILE A 40 -3.11 -0.97 -4.17
C ILE A 40 -2.31 -0.37 -5.34
N ASN A 41 -2.99 -0.10 -6.45
CA ASN A 41 -2.39 0.50 -7.65
C ASN A 41 -2.10 1.98 -7.48
N GLU A 42 -2.79 2.64 -6.54
CA GLU A 42 -2.55 4.01 -6.14
C GLU A 42 -1.23 4.15 -5.39
N ASP A 43 -0.63 5.33 -5.52
CA ASP A 43 0.53 5.70 -4.74
C ASP A 43 0.13 5.98 -3.29
N ILE A 44 0.52 5.10 -2.38
CA ILE A 44 0.22 5.21 -0.94
C ILE A 44 0.92 6.38 -0.25
N TRP A 45 1.87 7.04 -0.91
CA TRP A 45 2.51 8.22 -0.37
C TRP A 45 1.65 9.47 -0.59
N LYS A 46 0.68 9.42 -1.52
CA LYS A 46 -0.29 10.50 -1.73
C LYS A 46 -1.27 10.56 -0.57
N PHE A 47 -1.49 11.79 -0.11
CA PHE A 47 -2.42 12.15 0.95
C PHE A 47 -2.65 13.65 0.85
N ASP A 48 -3.85 14.13 1.13
CA ASP A 48 -4.16 15.57 1.23
C ASP A 48 -4.18 16.02 2.70
N PRO A 49 -3.03 16.39 3.29
CA PRO A 49 -2.99 16.75 4.70
C PRO A 49 -3.70 18.06 5.00
N ALA A 50 -3.79 18.98 4.04
CA ALA A 50 -4.47 20.26 4.24
C ALA A 50 -5.98 20.06 4.45
N PHE A 51 -6.58 19.12 3.70
CA PHE A 51 -7.97 18.72 3.89
C PHE A 51 -8.26 18.21 5.31
N PHE A 52 -7.33 17.43 5.89
CA PHE A 52 -7.47 16.89 7.25
C PHE A 52 -6.91 17.81 8.35
N GLY A 53 -6.46 19.03 8.02
CA GLY A 53 -5.88 19.96 8.99
C GLY A 53 -4.54 19.51 9.59
N ILE A 54 -3.79 18.66 8.88
CA ILE A 54 -2.52 18.08 9.30
C ILE A 54 -1.37 18.85 8.65
N VAL A 55 -0.27 19.05 9.39
CA VAL A 55 0.92 19.71 8.86
C VAL A 55 1.66 18.78 7.90
N GLN A 56 2.21 19.31 6.80
CA GLN A 56 2.92 18.51 5.79
C GLN A 56 4.04 17.62 6.36
N GLU A 57 4.83 18.13 7.29
CA GLU A 57 5.92 17.35 7.92
C GLU A 57 5.38 16.24 8.83
N GLU A 58 4.27 16.48 9.51
CA GLU A 58 3.59 15.45 10.29
C GLU A 58 3.05 14.35 9.38
N ALA A 59 2.38 14.74 8.29
CA ALA A 59 1.85 13.81 7.30
C ALA A 59 2.92 12.90 6.66
N LYS A 60 4.14 13.41 6.47
CA LYS A 60 5.29 12.60 6.00
C LYS A 60 5.73 11.55 7.01
N ALA A 61 5.61 11.84 8.31
CA ALA A 61 5.98 10.94 9.39
C ALA A 61 4.86 9.95 9.74
N MET A 62 3.62 10.21 9.32
CA MET A 62 2.49 9.32 9.55
C MET A 62 2.63 7.98 8.81
N ASP A 63 2.18 6.92 9.47
CA ASP A 63 2.01 5.60 8.84
C ASP A 63 1.05 5.75 7.63
N PRO A 64 1.43 5.30 6.42
CA PRO A 64 0.53 5.30 5.25
C PRO A 64 -0.85 4.66 5.52
N GLN A 65 -0.94 3.68 6.42
CA GLN A 65 -2.20 3.04 6.81
C GLN A 65 -3.13 4.00 7.55
N GLN A 66 -2.59 4.86 8.42
CA GLN A 66 -3.39 5.87 9.12
C GLN A 66 -3.93 6.92 8.13
N ARG A 67 -3.08 7.34 7.18
CA ARG A 67 -3.49 8.28 6.12
C ARG A 67 -4.60 7.70 5.24
N LYS A 68 -4.45 6.44 4.80
CA LYS A 68 -5.49 5.77 4.01
C LYS A 68 -6.78 5.53 4.79
N LEU A 69 -6.68 5.28 6.10
CA LEU A 69 -7.84 5.14 6.96
C LEU A 69 -8.64 6.45 7.04
N LEU A 70 -7.98 7.60 7.18
CA LEU A 70 -8.65 8.91 7.19
C LEU A 70 -9.43 9.16 5.89
N GLU A 71 -8.82 8.90 4.74
CA GLU A 71 -9.48 9.01 3.44
C GLU A 71 -10.70 8.09 3.33
N CYS A 72 -10.53 6.80 3.69
CA CYS A 72 -11.60 5.80 3.63
C CYS A 72 -12.78 6.14 4.54
N VAL A 73 -12.51 6.64 5.76
CA VAL A 73 -13.57 7.08 6.68
C VAL A 73 -14.33 8.25 6.07
N TYR A 74 -13.65 9.24 5.51
CA TYR A 74 -14.30 10.36 4.84
C TYR A 74 -15.15 9.92 3.64
N GLU A 75 -14.60 9.09 2.75
CA GLU A 75 -15.33 8.52 1.60
C GLU A 75 -16.59 7.75 2.03
N ALA A 76 -16.53 7.03 3.16
CA ALA A 76 -17.67 6.30 3.69
C ALA A 76 -18.79 7.22 4.18
N PHE A 77 -18.45 8.37 4.77
CA PHE A 77 -19.43 9.40 5.16
C PHE A 77 -20.02 10.15 3.97
N GLU A 78 -19.26 10.38 2.89
CA GLU A 78 -19.78 11.00 1.66
C GLU A 78 -20.68 10.05 0.87
N SER A 79 -20.47 8.73 1.03
CA SER A 79 -21.23 7.70 0.31
C SER A 79 -22.53 7.27 1.01
N SER A 80 -22.86 7.89 2.16
CA SER A 80 -24.06 7.59 2.94
C SER A 80 -25.33 8.25 2.40
#